data_AF-A0A968G2C3-F1
#
_entry.id   AF-A0A968G2C3-F1
#
_cell.length_a   1.000
_cell.length_b   1.000
_cell.length_c   1.000
_cell.angle_alpha   90.00
_cell.angle_beta   90.00
_cell.angle_gamma   90.00
#
_symmetry.space_group_name_H-M   'P 1'
#
loop_
_entity.id
_entity.type
_entity.pdbx_description
1 polymer ?
#
loop_
_entity_poly.entity_id
_entity_poly.type
_entity_poly.pdbx_seq_one_letter_code
_entity_poly.pdbx_strand_id
1 'polypeptide(L)'
;MRLRKNQENLEQRSLAAHQNQLRARQAELAALETSGESHREGMHQRLREPVTARTLNLYHQYLESLGGRLRQQAQVVSEVVEKTEAQRQKLVASMKKRRVLEILKEREILGRRRKMLKEEIALLDEISSSHWMAKNR
;
A
#
# COMPACT_ATOMS: atom_id res chain seq x y z
N MET A 1 8.76 12.81 15.64
CA MET A 1 8.80 12.86 14.16
C MET A 1 9.60 11.71 13.54
N ARG A 2 10.86 11.47 13.92
CA ARG A 2 11.68 10.36 13.36
C ARG A 2 11.01 8.98 13.50
N LEU A 3 10.48 8.65 14.67
CA LEU A 3 9.80 7.37 14.93
C LEU A 3 8.61 7.11 13.99
N ARG A 4 7.75 8.11 13.75
CA ARG A 4 6.59 7.94 12.86
C ARG A 4 6.97 7.88 11.38
N LYS A 5 8.01 8.60 10.97
CA LYS A 5 8.58 8.47 9.61
C LYS A 5 9.16 7.08 9.40
N ASN A 6 9.84 6.52 10.40
CA ASN A 6 10.33 5.14 10.34
C ASN A 6 9.19 4.13 10.26
N GLN A 7 8.12 4.33 11.05
CA GLN A 7 6.93 3.48 11.00
C GLN A 7 6.27 3.49 9.61
N GLU A 8 6.09 4.66 9.00
CA GLU A 8 5.57 4.79 7.63
C GLU A 8 6.47 4.09 6.61
N ASN A 9 7.80 4.26 6.72
CA ASN A 9 8.74 3.55 5.84
C ASN A 9 8.64 2.03 5.98
N LEU A 10 8.46 1.51 7.20
CA LEU A 10 8.26 0.08 7.43
C LEU A 10 6.96 -0.40 6.77
N GLU A 11 5.87 0.36 6.93
CA GLU A 11 4.59 0.02 6.33
C GLU A 11 4.60 0.09 4.80
N GLN A 12 5.32 1.06 4.22
CA GLN A 12 5.57 1.16 2.77
C GLN A 12 6.34 -0.05 2.24
N ARG A 13 7.42 -0.46 2.94
CA ARG A 13 8.20 -1.65 2.56
C ARG A 13 7.35 -2.92 2.64
N SER A 14 6.56 -3.06 3.69
CA SER A 14 5.66 -4.20 3.85
C SER A 14 4.58 -4.22 2.75
N LEU A 15 4.03 -3.07 2.38
CA LEU A 15 3.06 -2.97 1.28
C LEU A 15 3.71 -3.37 -0.06
N ALA A 16 4.92 -2.89 -0.33
CA ALA A 16 5.65 -3.26 -1.55
C ALA A 16 5.91 -4.78 -1.61
N ALA A 17 6.27 -5.41 -0.50
CA ALA A 17 6.44 -6.86 -0.43
C ALA A 17 5.13 -7.61 -0.74
N HIS A 18 4.00 -7.17 -0.17
CA HIS A 18 2.70 -7.78 -0.43
C HIS A 18 2.25 -7.58 -1.89
N GLN A 19 2.50 -6.41 -2.48
CA GLN A 19 2.22 -6.15 -3.89
C GLN A 19 3.05 -7.03 -4.82
N ASN A 20 4.32 -7.24 -4.52
CA ASN A 20 5.16 -8.15 -5.29
C ASN A 20 4.66 -9.59 -5.20
N GLN A 21 4.28 -10.03 -4.00
CA GLN A 21 3.68 -11.35 -3.80
C GLN A 21 2.37 -11.49 -4.57
N LEU A 22 1.50 -10.47 -4.55
CA LEU A 22 0.24 -10.47 -5.29
C LEU A 22 0.49 -10.61 -6.80
N ARG A 23 1.43 -9.82 -7.35
CA ARG A 23 1.81 -9.92 -8.77
C ARG A 23 2.32 -11.30 -9.14
N ALA A 24 3.18 -11.89 -8.31
CA ALA A 24 3.68 -13.24 -8.53
C ALA A 24 2.55 -14.28 -8.54
N ARG A 25 1.61 -14.22 -7.57
CA ARG A 25 0.47 -15.14 -7.51
C ARG A 25 -0.51 -14.98 -8.66
N GLN A 26 -0.73 -13.74 -9.13
CA GLN A 26 -1.53 -13.45 -10.32
C GLN A 26 -0.86 -13.99 -11.59
N ALA A 27 0.46 -13.85 -11.71
CA ALA A 27 1.21 -14.40 -12.83
C ALA A 27 1.16 -15.94 -12.85
N GLU A 28 1.27 -16.59 -11.68
CA GLU A 28 1.10 -18.05 -11.54
C GLU A 28 -0.30 -18.50 -11.97
N LEU A 29 -1.35 -17.77 -11.57
CA LEU A 29 -2.73 -18.07 -11.97
C LEU A 29 -2.90 -17.96 -13.49
N ALA A 30 -2.45 -16.86 -14.08
CA ALA A 30 -2.53 -16.63 -15.52
C ALA A 30 -1.75 -17.69 -16.33
N ALA A 31 -0.58 -18.11 -15.83
CA ALA A 31 0.19 -19.18 -16.44
C ALA A 31 -0.55 -20.54 -16.37
N LEU A 32 -1.20 -20.82 -15.24
CA LEU A 32 -2.01 -22.03 -15.06
C LEU A 32 -3.24 -22.04 -15.98
N GLU A 33 -3.91 -20.90 -16.14
CA GLU A 33 -5.04 -20.72 -17.05
C GLU A 33 -4.62 -20.94 -18.50
N THR A 34 -3.55 -20.25 -18.93
CA THR A 34 -3.02 -20.36 -20.30
C THR A 34 -2.57 -21.79 -20.61
N SER A 35 -1.83 -22.41 -19.68
CA SER A 35 -1.43 -23.81 -19.81
C SER A 35 -2.66 -24.73 -19.88
N GLY A 36 -3.64 -24.52 -19.00
CA GLY A 36 -4.88 -25.28 -18.99
C GLY A 36 -5.66 -25.20 -20.29
N GLU A 37 -5.72 -24.02 -20.90
CA GLU A 37 -6.38 -23.78 -22.18
C GLU A 37 -5.65 -24.49 -23.34
N SER A 38 -4.32 -24.38 -23.42
CA SER A 38 -3.52 -25.11 -24.40
C SER A 38 -3.69 -26.63 -24.27
N HIS A 39 -3.74 -27.16 -23.05
CA HIS A 39 -3.97 -28.59 -22.83
C HIS A 39 -5.41 -29.00 -23.22
N ARG A 40 -6.42 -28.18 -22.93
CA ARG A 40 -7.80 -28.44 -23.39
C ARG A 40 -7.90 -28.46 -24.90
N GLU A 41 -7.24 -27.54 -25.58
CA GLU A 41 -7.25 -27.47 -27.04
C GLU A 41 -6.57 -28.69 -27.67
N GLY A 42 -5.40 -29.09 -27.14
CA GLY A 42 -4.72 -30.33 -27.55
C GLY A 42 -5.55 -31.59 -27.29
N MET A 43 -6.27 -31.64 -26.16
CA MET A 43 -7.22 -32.72 -25.87
C MET A 43 -8.38 -32.73 -26.87
N HIS A 44 -8.97 -31.57 -27.18
CA HIS A 44 -10.05 -31.46 -28.16
C HIS A 44 -9.62 -31.92 -29.55
N GLN A 45 -8.39 -31.62 -29.97
CA GLN A 45 -7.86 -32.13 -31.24
C GLN A 45 -7.70 -33.66 -31.21
N ARG A 46 -7.17 -34.22 -30.12
CA ARG A 46 -6.95 -35.66 -29.97
C ARG A 46 -8.24 -36.48 -29.85
N LEU A 47 -9.29 -35.90 -29.28
CA LEU A 47 -10.63 -36.50 -29.19
C LEU A 47 -11.35 -36.62 -30.54
N ARG A 48 -10.81 -36.03 -31.63
CA ARG A 48 -11.33 -36.23 -32.99
C ARG A 48 -10.97 -37.59 -33.58
N GLU A 49 -9.99 -38.27 -32.98
CA GLU A 49 -9.60 -39.63 -33.35
C GLU A 49 -10.28 -40.66 -32.43
N PRO A 50 -10.37 -41.94 -32.83
CA PRO A 50 -10.85 -43.00 -31.94
C PRO A 50 -9.93 -43.13 -30.72
N VAL A 51 -10.46 -42.86 -29.52
CA VAL A 51 -9.69 -42.92 -28.28
C VAL A 51 -10.22 -44.01 -27.38
N THR A 52 -9.34 -44.69 -26.65
CA THR A 52 -9.73 -45.74 -25.70
C THR A 52 -10.37 -45.14 -24.44
N ALA A 53 -11.24 -45.92 -23.80
CA ALA A 53 -11.88 -45.53 -22.54
C ALA A 53 -10.87 -45.18 -21.43
N ARG A 54 -9.70 -45.82 -21.43
CA ARG A 54 -8.60 -45.51 -20.49
C ARG A 54 -8.09 -44.07 -20.68
N THR A 55 -7.89 -43.64 -21.92
CA THR A 55 -7.41 -42.29 -22.23
C THR A 55 -8.44 -41.23 -21.86
N LEU A 56 -9.73 -41.51 -22.11
CA LEU A 56 -10.82 -40.63 -21.68
C LEU A 56 -10.85 -40.44 -20.15
N ASN A 57 -10.60 -41.51 -19.39
CA ASN A 57 -10.55 -41.43 -17.93
C ASN A 57 -9.35 -40.60 -17.43
N LEU A 58 -8.18 -40.77 -18.04
CA LEU A 58 -6.99 -39.95 -17.74
C LEU A 58 -7.24 -38.46 -18.00
N TYR A 59 -7.93 -38.15 -19.10
CA TYR A 59 -8.32 -36.78 -19.45
C TYR A 59 -9.32 -36.18 -18.45
N HIS A 60 -10.31 -36.94 -18.03
CA HIS A 60 -11.25 -36.51 -17.01
C HIS A 60 -10.54 -36.19 -15.69
N GLN A 61 -9.69 -37.10 -15.20
CA GLN A 61 -8.90 -36.90 -13.98
C GLN A 61 -7.98 -35.68 -14.07
N TYR A 62 -7.34 -35.48 -15.22
CA TYR A 62 -6.49 -34.30 -15.45
C TYR A 62 -7.31 -33.00 -15.35
N LEU A 63 -8.47 -32.93 -16.02
CA LEU A 63 -9.32 -31.74 -16.00
C LEU A 63 -9.86 -31.43 -14.59
N GLU A 64 -10.26 -32.46 -13.83
CA GLU A 64 -10.66 -32.28 -12.44
C GLU A 64 -9.52 -31.73 -11.58
N SER A 65 -8.32 -32.30 -11.72
CA SER A 65 -7.13 -31.84 -10.99
C SER A 65 -6.75 -30.40 -11.36
N LEU A 66 -6.91 -30.01 -12.62
CA LEU A 66 -6.63 -28.67 -13.12
C LEU A 66 -7.65 -27.68 -12.55
N GLY A 67 -8.95 -28.02 -12.58
CA GLY A 67 -10.00 -27.20 -11.97
C GLY A 67 -9.85 -27.07 -10.44
N GLY A 68 -9.36 -28.11 -9.77
CA GLY A 68 -8.96 -28.04 -8.36
C GLY A 68 -7.85 -27.04 -8.10
N ARG A 69 -6.74 -27.14 -8.86
CA ARG A 69 -5.59 -26.23 -8.74
C ARG A 69 -5.94 -24.78 -9.06
N LEU A 70 -6.74 -24.54 -10.09
CA LEU A 70 -7.23 -23.19 -10.45
C LEU A 70 -8.02 -22.56 -9.31
N ARG A 71 -8.96 -23.31 -8.72
CA ARG A 71 -9.76 -22.82 -7.58
C ARG A 71 -8.89 -22.51 -6.37
N GLN A 72 -7.95 -23.40 -6.04
CA GLN A 72 -7.01 -23.17 -4.94
C GLN A 72 -6.16 -21.92 -5.18
N GLN A 73 -5.59 -21.76 -6.37
CA GLN A 73 -4.76 -20.61 -6.69
C GLN A 73 -5.58 -19.30 -6.69
N ALA A 74 -6.81 -19.32 -7.21
CA ALA A 74 -7.72 -18.18 -7.16
C ALA A 74 -8.05 -17.76 -5.71
N GLN A 75 -8.26 -18.75 -4.82
CA GLN A 75 -8.46 -18.48 -3.40
C GLN A 75 -7.21 -17.84 -2.77
N VAL A 76 -6.02 -18.38 -3.04
CA VAL A 76 -4.75 -17.79 -2.57
C VAL A 76 -4.59 -16.35 -3.04
N VAL A 77 -4.90 -16.06 -4.31
CA VAL A 77 -4.87 -14.69 -4.85
C VAL A 77 -5.83 -13.79 -4.07
N SER A 78 -7.07 -14.22 -3.83
CA SER A 78 -8.05 -13.46 -3.05
C SER A 78 -7.56 -13.13 -1.65
N GLU A 79 -7.01 -14.11 -0.93
CA GLU A 79 -6.44 -13.90 0.42
C GLU A 79 -5.26 -12.92 0.41
N VAL A 80 -4.41 -12.97 -0.63
CA VAL A 80 -3.30 -12.01 -0.76
C VAL A 80 -3.80 -10.62 -1.09
N VAL A 81 -4.87 -10.47 -1.89
CA VAL A 81 -5.53 -9.18 -2.15
C VAL A 81 -6.03 -8.56 -0.85
N GLU A 82 -6.77 -9.33 -0.04
CA GLU A 82 -7.28 -8.85 1.25
C GLU A 82 -6.16 -8.40 2.19
N LYS A 83 -5.08 -9.19 2.29
CA LYS A 83 -3.89 -8.83 3.09
C LYS A 83 -3.21 -7.57 2.57
N THR A 84 -3.13 -7.40 1.26
CA THR A 84 -2.53 -6.22 0.63
C THR A 84 -3.36 -4.97 0.92
N GLU A 85 -4.69 -5.06 0.83
CA GLU A 85 -5.58 -3.94 1.10
C GLU A 85 -5.59 -3.57 2.59
N ALA A 86 -5.58 -4.56 3.49
CA ALA A 86 -5.43 -4.32 4.92
C ALA A 86 -4.11 -3.60 5.24
N GLN A 87 -3.01 -3.96 4.58
CA GLN A 87 -1.72 -3.29 4.74
C GLN A 87 -1.73 -1.86 4.18
N ARG A 88 -2.42 -1.63 3.06
CA ARG A 88 -2.63 -0.29 2.50
C ARG A 88 -3.38 0.61 3.48
N GLN A 89 -4.44 0.10 4.12
CA GLN A 89 -5.21 0.85 5.12
C GLN A 89 -4.34 1.24 6.33
N LYS A 90 -3.47 0.34 6.81
CA LYS A 90 -2.51 0.64 7.88
C LYS A 90 -1.58 1.80 7.50
N LEU A 91 -1.01 1.74 6.29
CA LEU A 91 -0.15 2.81 5.78
C LEU A 91 -0.88 4.16 5.74
N VAL A 92 -2.10 4.19 5.19
CA VAL A 92 -2.92 5.41 5.15
C VAL A 92 -3.17 5.97 6.55
N ALA A 93 -3.47 5.11 7.52
CA ALA A 93 -3.68 5.54 8.90
C ALA A 93 -2.42 6.15 9.53
N SER A 94 -1.24 5.57 9.27
CA SER A 94 0.05 6.08 9.72
C SER A 94 0.42 7.41 9.07
N MET A 95 0.20 7.55 7.77
CA MET A 95 0.39 8.80 7.03
C MET A 95 -0.50 9.92 7.58
N LYS A 96 -1.79 9.64 7.82
CA LYS A 96 -2.72 10.60 8.46
C LYS A 96 -2.20 11.02 9.84
N LYS A 97 -1.80 10.05 10.67
CA LYS A 97 -1.22 10.29 12.00
C LYS A 97 0.06 11.13 11.95
N ARG A 98 0.90 11.00 10.92
CA ARG A 98 2.08 11.86 10.73
C ARG A 98 1.65 13.27 10.33
N ARG A 99 0.76 13.39 9.34
CA ARG A 99 0.31 14.68 8.82
C ARG A 99 -0.31 15.57 9.90
N VAL A 100 -1.13 14.99 10.77
CA VAL A 100 -1.71 15.73 11.92
C VAL A 100 -0.62 16.31 12.82
N LEU A 101 0.43 15.55 13.14
CA LEU A 101 1.53 16.04 13.96
C LEU A 101 2.36 17.12 13.27
N GLU A 102 2.57 17.01 11.95
CA GLU A 102 3.24 18.06 11.17
C GLU A 102 2.49 19.38 11.26
N ILE A 103 1.17 19.35 11.06
CA ILE A 103 0.31 20.53 11.18
C ILE A 103 0.38 21.15 12.58
N LEU A 104 0.31 20.32 13.63
CA LEU A 104 0.40 20.81 15.02
C LEU A 104 1.75 21.47 15.29
N LYS A 105 2.85 20.87 14.80
CA LYS A 105 4.20 21.43 14.93
C LYS A 105 4.34 22.75 14.19
N GLU A 106 3.83 22.84 12.96
CA GLU A 106 3.83 24.07 12.17
C GLU A 106 3.05 25.18 12.88
N ARG A 107 1.87 24.86 13.41
CA ARG A 107 1.05 25.79 14.18
C ARG A 107 1.77 26.29 15.44
N GLU A 108 2.45 25.40 16.15
CA GLU A 108 3.23 25.77 17.34
C GLU A 108 4.39 26.70 17.00
N ILE A 109 5.13 26.41 15.92
CA ILE A 109 6.23 27.27 15.45
C ILE A 109 5.72 28.66 15.08
N LEU A 110 4.62 28.73 14.34
CA LEU A 110 4.00 30.01 13.98
C LEU A 110 3.52 30.77 15.21
N GLY A 111 2.94 30.07 16.20
CA GLY A 111 2.53 30.65 17.47
C GLY A 111 3.71 31.24 18.25
N ARG A 112 4.83 30.51 18.36
CA ARG A 112 6.06 31.00 19.01
C ARG A 112 6.63 32.21 18.29
N ARG A 113 6.74 32.17 16.96
CA ARG A 113 7.22 33.32 16.16
C ARG A 113 6.35 34.57 16.37
N ARG A 114 5.03 34.42 16.38
CA ARG A 114 4.11 35.54 16.64
C ARG A 114 4.29 36.11 18.05
N LYS A 115 4.55 35.27 19.05
CA LYS A 115 4.83 35.74 20.42
C LYS A 115 6.12 36.53 20.49
N MET A 116 7.21 35.99 19.95
CA MET A 116 8.51 36.69 19.92
C MET A 116 8.42 38.04 19.20
N LEU A 117 7.72 38.10 18.05
CA LEU A 117 7.51 39.36 17.34
C LEU A 117 6.74 40.39 18.17
N LYS A 118 5.71 39.96 18.91
CA LYS A 118 4.96 40.86 19.80
C LYS A 118 5.80 41.38 20.96
N GLU A 119 6.62 40.51 21.55
CA GLU A 119 7.55 40.87 22.62
C GLU A 119 8.62 41.85 22.13
N GLU A 120 9.16 41.64 20.92
CA GLU A 120 10.14 42.53 20.28
C GLU A 120 9.53 43.91 19.96
N ILE A 121 8.32 43.95 19.39
CA ILE A 121 7.61 45.22 19.13
C ILE A 121 7.36 45.98 20.43
N ALA A 122 6.87 45.31 21.48
CA ALA A 122 6.60 45.94 22.77
C ALA A 122 7.88 46.56 23.37
N LEU A 123 9.01 45.88 23.24
CA LEU A 123 10.31 46.38 23.69
C LEU A 123 10.78 47.59 22.87
N LEU A 124 10.60 47.57 21.54
CA LEU A 124 10.93 48.70 20.68
C LEU A 124 10.05 49.93 20.96
N ASP A 125 8.77 49.72 21.25
CA ASP A 125 7.84 50.79 21.65
C ASP A 125 8.24 51.41 22.99
N GLU A 126 8.69 50.59 23.96
CA GLU A 126 9.19 51.07 25.25
C GLU A 126 10.48 51.89 25.11
N ILE A 127 11.43 51.42 24.31
CA ILE A 127 12.68 52.15 24.00
C ILE A 127 12.35 53.48 23.31
N SER A 128 11.45 53.47 22.33
CA SER A 128 11.06 54.66 21.57
C SER A 128 10.38 55.68 22.47
N SER A 129 9.47 55.22 23.35
CA SER A 129 8.79 56.06 24.34
C SER A 129 9.79 56.69 25.32
N SER A 130 10.73 55.89 25.82
CA SER A 130 11.79 56.35 26.72
C SER A 130 12.69 57.39 26.05
N HIS A 131 13.07 57.17 24.80
CA HIS A 131 13.89 58.10 24.03
C HIS A 131 13.18 59.43 23.77
N TRP A 132 11.88 59.39 23.43
CA TRP A 132 11.06 60.59 23.24
C TRP A 132 10.93 61.40 24.53
N MET A 133 10.68 60.73 25.67
CA MET A 133 10.62 61.37 26.98
C MET A 133 11.96 62.01 27.38
N ALA A 134 13.09 61.39 27.04
CA ALA A 134 14.42 61.92 27.31
C ALA A 134 14.78 63.12 26.42
N LYS A 135 14.30 63.16 25.18
CA LYS A 135 14.54 64.26 24.24
C LYS A 135 13.68 65.51 24.54
N ASN A 136 12.51 65.32 25.15
CA ASN A 136 11.57 66.38 25.49
C ASN A 136 11.69 66.89 26.94
N ARG A 137 12.77 66.53 27.63
CA ARG A 137 13.23 67.15 28.89
C ARG A 137 14.32 68.17 28.60
#